data_AF-A0A529YW68-F1
#
_entry.id   AF-A0A529YW68-F1
#
_cell.length_a   1.000
_cell.length_b   1.000
_cell.length_c   1.000
_cell.angle_alpha   90.00
_cell.angle_beta   90.00
_cell.angle_gamma   90.00
#
_symmetry.space_group_name_H-M   'P 1'
#
loop_
_entity.id
_entity.type
_entity.pdbx_description
1 polymer ?
#
loop_
_entity_poly.entity_id
_entity_poly.type
_entity_poly.pdbx_seq_one_letter_code
_entity_poly.pdbx_strand_id
1 'polypeptide(L)'
;LDPKTQVAFNLKKGSLPVRGDVDLNTANDCMKKGLAILAKGAVIPWTDQLLSQDSQKQKEDLFSEFFAKPDMTLEEAQKRFADIIASAD
;
A
#
# COMPACT_ATOMS: atom_id res chain seq x y z
N LEU A 1 -2.61 -16.36 15.90
CA LEU A 1 -1.45 -16.10 15.01
C LEU A 1 -0.18 -16.57 15.72
N ASP A 2 0.47 -17.64 15.29
CA ASP A 2 1.71 -18.15 15.94
C ASP A 2 2.96 -17.33 15.50
N PRO A 3 3.90 -16.96 16.40
CA PRO A 3 5.08 -16.17 16.03
C PRO A 3 6.03 -16.88 15.05
N LYS A 4 6.27 -18.19 15.24
CA LYS A 4 7.20 -18.95 14.41
C LYS A 4 6.63 -19.13 13.01
N THR A 5 5.34 -19.44 12.91
CA THR A 5 4.63 -19.49 11.62
C THR A 5 4.64 -18.14 10.93
N GLN A 6 4.42 -17.04 11.66
CA GLN A 6 4.49 -15.69 11.08
C GLN A 6 5.86 -15.39 10.47
N VAL A 7 6.96 -15.64 11.19
CA VAL A 7 8.31 -15.46 10.65
C VAL A 7 8.53 -16.30 9.39
N ALA A 8 8.28 -17.61 9.47
CA ALA A 8 8.54 -18.54 8.37
C ALA A 8 7.75 -18.16 7.11
N PHE A 9 6.47 -17.80 7.28
CA PHE A 9 5.62 -17.36 6.18
C PHE A 9 6.09 -16.03 5.59
N ASN A 10 6.34 -15.02 6.42
CA ASN A 10 6.73 -13.69 5.94
C ASN A 10 8.11 -13.68 5.27
N LEU A 11 9.04 -14.54 5.71
CA LEU A 11 10.32 -14.75 5.02
C LEU A 11 10.15 -15.32 3.61
N LYS A 12 9.16 -16.17 3.38
CA LYS A 12 8.86 -16.74 2.05
C LYS A 12 8.04 -15.79 1.19
N LYS A 13 7.08 -15.08 1.79
CA LYS A 13 6.23 -14.11 1.09
C LYS A 13 6.96 -12.80 0.75
N GLY A 14 8.02 -12.47 1.49
CA GLY A 14 8.74 -11.19 1.38
C GLY A 14 8.01 -10.02 2.07
N SER A 15 7.10 -10.31 3.01
CA SER A 15 6.30 -9.31 3.73
C SER A 15 6.78 -9.10 5.16
N LEU A 16 6.18 -8.14 5.88
CA LEU A 16 6.43 -7.92 7.31
C LEU A 16 5.38 -8.65 8.14
N PRO A 17 5.77 -9.35 9.23
CA PRO A 17 4.83 -9.92 10.18
C PRO A 17 3.90 -8.87 10.78
N VAL A 18 2.61 -9.22 10.93
CA VAL A 18 1.64 -8.36 11.64
C VAL A 18 1.89 -8.35 13.15
N ARG A 19 2.62 -9.35 13.66
CA ARG A 19 3.04 -9.44 15.07
C ARG A 19 4.36 -8.69 15.29
N GLY A 20 4.41 -7.86 16.32
CA GLY A 20 5.63 -7.15 16.72
C GLY A 20 6.60 -7.96 17.59
N ASP A 21 6.17 -9.10 18.12
CA ASP A 21 6.93 -9.95 19.06
C ASP A 21 7.53 -11.20 18.40
N VAL A 22 7.92 -11.06 17.13
CA VAL A 22 8.64 -12.10 16.37
C VAL A 22 10.15 -12.05 16.66
N ASP A 23 10.83 -13.19 16.50
CA ASP A 23 12.29 -13.26 16.66
C ASP A 23 13.00 -12.57 15.47
N LEU A 24 13.50 -11.36 15.71
CA LEU A 24 14.20 -10.54 14.72
C LEU A 24 15.55 -11.13 14.26
N ASN A 25 16.13 -12.08 15.00
CA ASN A 25 17.39 -12.71 14.59
C ASN A 25 17.21 -13.59 13.35
N THR A 26 15.99 -14.10 13.16
CA THR A 26 15.62 -14.93 12.00
C THR A 26 15.13 -14.12 10.81
N ALA A 27 14.94 -12.80 10.97
CA ALA A 27 14.51 -11.91 9.91
C ALA A 27 15.66 -11.60 8.93
N ASN A 28 15.34 -11.48 7.64
CA ASN A 28 16.28 -10.97 6.65
C ASN A 28 16.46 -9.44 6.77
N ASP A 29 17.45 -8.89 6.08
CA ASP A 29 17.82 -7.46 6.22
C ASP A 29 16.70 -6.50 5.77
N CYS A 30 15.93 -6.84 4.73
CA CYS A 30 14.80 -6.03 4.28
C CYS A 30 13.66 -6.03 5.31
N MET A 31 13.36 -7.17 5.93
CA MET A 31 12.35 -7.30 6.96
C MET A 31 12.74 -6.49 8.21
N LYS A 32 14.01 -6.53 8.63
CA LYS A 32 14.52 -5.71 9.74
C LYS A 32 14.33 -4.21 9.47
N LYS A 33 14.65 -3.74 8.26
CA LYS A 33 14.43 -2.35 7.84
C LYS A 33 12.95 -1.97 7.90
N GLY A 34 12.06 -2.82 7.36
CA GLY A 34 10.62 -2.58 7.39
C GLY A 34 10.07 -2.50 8.81
N LEU A 35 10.44 -3.44 9.69
CA LEU A 35 10.01 -3.43 11.10
C LEU A 35 10.51 -2.19 11.86
N ALA A 36 11.72 -1.72 11.57
CA ALA A 36 12.25 -0.47 12.13
C ALA A 36 11.47 0.78 11.66
N ILE A 37 10.96 0.78 10.43
CA ILE A 37 10.07 1.86 9.92
C ILE A 37 8.72 1.80 10.63
N LEU A 38 8.12 0.61 10.75
CA LEU A 38 6.85 0.42 11.45
C LEU A 38 6.94 0.86 12.91
N ALA A 39 8.03 0.53 13.62
CA ALA A 39 8.25 0.91 15.01
C ALA A 39 8.35 2.43 15.22
N LYS A 40 8.69 3.21 14.18
CA LYS A 40 8.71 4.68 14.23
C LYS A 40 7.34 5.31 14.02
N GLY A 41 6.31 4.52 13.70
CA GLY A 41 4.97 5.04 13.39
C GLY A 41 4.90 5.79 12.05
N ALA A 42 5.91 5.64 11.18
CA ALA A 42 5.92 6.24 9.84
C ALA A 42 5.04 5.43 8.88
N VAL A 43 3.74 5.34 9.18
CA VAL A 43 2.76 4.51 8.48
C VAL A 43 1.51 5.32 8.12
N ILE A 44 0.95 5.01 6.96
CA ILE A 44 -0.39 5.46 6.54
C ILE A 44 -1.18 4.24 6.08
N PRO A 45 -2.52 4.22 6.23
CA PRO A 45 -3.35 3.19 5.63
C PRO A 45 -3.11 3.12 4.12
N TRP A 46 -3.01 1.91 3.60
CA TRP A 46 -2.89 1.71 2.16
C TRP A 46 -4.22 2.05 1.47
N THR A 47 -4.18 2.60 0.26
CA THR A 47 -5.39 3.07 -0.42
C THR A 47 -6.41 1.95 -0.64
N ASP A 48 -6.00 0.69 -0.82
CA ASP A 48 -6.94 -0.44 -1.02
C ASP A 48 -7.71 -0.80 0.26
N GLN A 49 -7.31 -0.25 1.41
CA GLN A 49 -8.08 -0.35 2.64
C GLN A 49 -9.09 0.79 2.81
N LEU A 50 -8.95 1.87 2.02
CA LEU A 50 -9.74 3.10 2.15
C LEU A 50 -10.85 3.22 1.12
N LEU A 51 -10.74 2.51 0.00
CA LEU A 51 -11.62 2.64 -1.16
C LEU A 51 -12.16 1.28 -1.57
N SER A 52 -13.40 1.24 -2.03
CA SER A 52 -13.93 0.06 -2.72
C SER A 52 -13.09 -0.28 -3.95
N GLN A 53 -13.21 -1.52 -4.42
CA GLN A 53 -12.50 -1.95 -5.64
C GLN A 53 -12.95 -1.18 -6.88
N ASP A 54 -14.20 -0.71 -6.92
CA ASP A 54 -14.70 0.09 -8.03
C ASP A 54 -14.03 1.47 -8.06
N SER A 55 -14.09 2.20 -6.93
CA SER A 55 -13.42 3.50 -6.78
C SER A 55 -11.91 3.41 -7.03
N GLN A 56 -11.27 2.31 -6.61
CA GLN A 56 -9.86 2.07 -6.91
C GLN A 56 -9.59 1.90 -8.40
N LYS A 57 -10.43 1.14 -9.11
CA LYS A 57 -10.25 0.90 -10.54
C LYS A 57 -10.41 2.19 -11.34
N GLN A 58 -11.42 3.02 -11.02
CA GLN A 58 -11.58 4.33 -11.64
C GLN A 58 -10.34 5.22 -11.46
N LYS A 59 -9.76 5.23 -10.26
CA LYS A 59 -8.53 5.97 -9.95
C LYS A 59 -7.32 5.44 -10.75
N GLU A 60 -7.12 4.12 -10.81
CA GLU A 60 -6.04 3.51 -11.58
C GLU A 60 -6.14 3.80 -13.07
N ASP A 61 -7.35 3.74 -13.63
CA ASP A 61 -7.61 4.01 -15.04
C ASP A 61 -7.33 5.48 -15.38
N LEU A 62 -7.74 6.41 -14.50
CA LEU A 62 -7.37 7.83 -14.64
C LEU A 62 -5.85 8.03 -14.66
N PHE A 63 -5.10 7.46 -13.72
CA PHE A 63 -3.64 7.65 -13.70
C PHE A 63 -2.95 6.98 -14.87
N SER A 64 -3.43 5.79 -15.27
CA SER A 64 -2.92 5.11 -16.48
C SER A 64 -3.15 5.97 -17.72
N GLU A 65 -4.32 6.59 -17.86
CA GLU A 65 -4.65 7.50 -18.94
C GLU A 65 -3.78 8.77 -18.89
N PHE A 66 -3.65 9.41 -17.74
CA PHE A 66 -2.85 10.62 -17.55
C PHE A 66 -1.38 10.41 -17.95
N PHE A 67 -0.77 9.30 -17.54
CA PHE A 67 0.63 9.01 -17.92
C PHE A 67 0.79 8.56 -19.38
N ALA A 68 -0.26 8.04 -20.01
CA ALA A 68 -0.23 7.60 -21.41
C ALA A 68 -0.59 8.73 -22.41
N LYS A 69 -1.33 9.75 -21.98
CA LYS A 69 -1.81 10.86 -22.81
C LYS A 69 -1.08 12.17 -22.48
N PRO A 70 -0.06 12.55 -23.27
CA PRO A 70 0.76 13.74 -22.98
C PRO A 70 0.00 15.06 -23.12
N ASP A 71 -1.20 15.04 -23.69
CA ASP A 71 -2.09 16.18 -23.86
C ASP A 71 -3.08 16.38 -22.70
N MET A 72 -3.21 15.42 -21.79
CA MET A 72 -4.02 15.61 -20.58
C MET A 72 -3.33 16.59 -19.63
N THR A 73 -4.01 17.67 -19.29
CA THR A 73 -3.48 18.67 -18.34
C THR A 73 -3.52 18.17 -16.90
N LEU A 74 -2.68 18.75 -16.05
CA LEU A 74 -2.67 18.47 -14.61
C LEU A 74 -4.02 18.81 -13.97
N GLU A 75 -4.63 19.91 -14.41
CA GLU A 75 -5.92 20.41 -13.94
C GLU A 75 -7.06 19.45 -14.28
N GLU A 76 -7.09 18.90 -15.50
CA GLU A 76 -8.09 17.91 -15.90
C GLU A 76 -7.94 16.62 -15.10
N ALA A 77 -6.71 16.13 -14.91
CA ALA A 77 -6.45 14.94 -14.12
C ALA A 77 -6.85 15.13 -12.65
N GLN A 78 -6.48 16.26 -12.05
CA GLN A 78 -6.84 16.59 -10.67
C GLN A 78 -8.35 16.71 -10.49
N LYS A 79 -9.04 17.37 -11.42
CA LYS A 79 -10.50 17.49 -11.38
C LYS A 79 -11.16 16.12 -11.41
N ARG A 80 -10.78 15.24 -12.35
CA ARG A 80 -11.34 13.88 -12.44
C ARG A 80 -11.04 13.04 -11.20
N PHE A 81 -9.84 13.17 -10.63
CA PHE A 81 -9.51 12.50 -9.37
C PHE A 81 -10.44 12.96 -8.24
N ALA A 82 -10.63 14.26 -8.09
CA ALA A 82 -11.54 14.80 -7.07
C ALA A 82 -12.99 14.34 -7.28
N ASP A 83 -13.46 14.29 -8.52
CA ASP A 83 -14.79 13.79 -8.87
C ASP A 83 -14.96 12.31 -8.46
N ILE A 84 -13.98 11.44 -8.75
CA ILE A 84 -13.99 10.02 -8.34
C ILE A 84 -14.06 9.87 -6.82
N ILE A 85 -13.21 10.59 -6.09
CA ILE A 85 -13.17 10.50 -4.62
C ILE A 85 -14.44 11.06 -3.98
N ALA A 86 -15.01 12.13 -4.53
CA ALA A 86 -16.26 12.71 -4.03
C ALA A 86 -17.46 11.76 -4.20
N SER A 87 -17.41 10.85 -5.17
CA SER A 87 -18.43 9.83 -5.42
C SER A 87 -18.10 8.45 -4.84
N ALA A 88 -16.98 8.30 -4.12
CA ALA A 88 -16.55 7.01 -3.60
C ALA A 88 -17.48 6.51 -2.48
N ASP A 89 -17.70 5.19 -2.46
CA ASP A 89 -18.52 4.44 -1.50
C ASP A 89 -17.74 3.92 -0.29
#